data_AF-A0A1R4HLI7-F1
#
_entry.id   AF-A0A1R4HLI7-F1
#
_cell.length_a   1.000
_cell.length_b   1.000
_cell.length_c   1.000
_cell.angle_alpha   90.00
_cell.angle_beta   90.00
_cell.angle_gamma   90.00
#
_symmetry.space_group_name_H-M   'P 1'
#
loop_
_entity.id
_entity.type
_entity.pdbx_description
1 polymer ?
#
loop_
_entity_poly.entity_id
_entity_poly.type
_entity_poly.pdbx_seq_one_letter_code
_entity_poly.pdbx_strand_id
1 'polypeptide(L)'
;MHRLAGNHDLVVNTSGVEDVRLIQAAAPAAYLDVSATGRALAEMRAAAAPSQRVLLGAGLVPGLSTMLIAALPTVPGDSVDLAVILGTGEQHGPAAVTWTAGLAGQPVFQPPEGHPVLNFREHRMLPAERGIRRYLRADFPDHVLADPAQAITVRSYLAVGDRATTRALGWVGRVPKLAPLLARAPHWGDDRWSLIGVNRRTGAQISARGRGQSHATGVLAALGADALMRHADVAVHTMADLVPLGAVPDLSSR
;
A
#
# COMPACT_ATOMS: atom_id res chain seq x y z
N MET A 1 22.38 -5.46 -14.22
CA MET A 1 22.02 -4.34 -13.33
C MET A 1 23.23 -3.79 -12.57
N HIS A 2 24.03 -4.62 -11.89
CA HIS A 2 25.20 -4.19 -11.11
C HIS A 2 26.17 -3.23 -11.84
N ARG A 3 26.42 -3.44 -13.15
CA ARG A 3 27.26 -2.54 -13.96
C ARG A 3 26.60 -1.20 -14.30
N LEU A 4 25.27 -1.14 -14.36
CA LEU A 4 24.51 0.09 -14.62
C LEU A 4 24.29 0.88 -13.33
N ALA A 5 24.05 0.19 -12.20
CA ALA A 5 23.89 0.82 -10.89
C ALA A 5 25.15 1.57 -10.43
N GLY A 6 26.34 1.09 -10.78
CA GLY A 6 27.60 1.78 -10.47
C GLY A 6 27.77 3.17 -11.08
N ASN A 7 26.91 3.57 -12.04
CA ASN A 7 26.92 4.89 -12.67
C ASN A 7 25.72 5.77 -12.28
N HIS A 8 24.88 5.33 -11.34
CA HIS A 8 23.69 6.05 -10.92
C HIS A 8 23.63 6.13 -9.40
N ASP A 9 23.15 7.25 -8.87
CA ASP A 9 23.02 7.43 -7.43
C ASP A 9 21.79 6.72 -6.83
N LEU A 10 20.78 6.49 -7.66
CA LEU A 10 19.49 5.89 -7.29
C LEU A 10 18.95 4.97 -8.39
N VAL A 11 18.47 3.80 -7.99
CA VAL A 11 17.66 2.90 -8.82
C VAL A 11 16.21 2.93 -8.34
N VAL A 12 15.29 3.23 -9.24
CA VAL A 12 13.84 3.28 -8.97
C VAL A 12 13.16 2.09 -9.65
N ASN A 13 12.65 1.13 -8.87
CA ASN A 13 11.89 -0.01 -9.39
C ASN A 13 10.40 0.31 -9.42
N THR A 14 9.91 0.66 -10.61
CA THR A 14 8.48 0.84 -10.93
C THR A 14 7.98 -0.18 -11.94
N SER A 15 8.72 -1.27 -12.14
CA SER A 15 8.46 -2.26 -13.18
C SER A 15 7.33 -3.25 -12.85
N GLY A 16 6.93 -3.32 -11.58
CA GLY A 16 6.05 -4.37 -11.06
C GLY A 16 6.75 -5.72 -10.81
N VAL A 17 8.07 -5.80 -11.01
CA VAL A 17 8.86 -6.99 -10.69
C VAL A 17 9.25 -6.96 -9.21
N GLU A 18 8.77 -7.95 -8.46
CA GLU A 18 9.09 -8.17 -7.06
C GLU A 18 10.24 -9.18 -6.93
N ASP A 19 11.49 -8.72 -7.08
CA ASP A 19 12.69 -9.56 -7.01
C ASP A 19 13.77 -8.96 -6.11
N VAL A 20 14.08 -9.67 -5.04
CA VAL A 20 15.09 -9.31 -4.04
C VAL A 20 16.49 -9.14 -4.62
N ARG A 21 16.79 -9.74 -5.77
CA ARG A 21 18.09 -9.58 -6.44
C ARG A 21 18.27 -8.18 -7.03
N LEU A 22 17.18 -7.44 -7.26
CA LEU A 22 17.25 -6.06 -7.76
C LEU A 22 17.84 -5.15 -6.69
N ILE A 23 17.30 -5.15 -5.47
CA ILE A 23 17.85 -4.33 -4.38
C ILE A 23 19.33 -4.63 -4.12
N GLN A 24 19.72 -5.91 -4.13
CA GLN A 24 21.11 -6.33 -3.95
C GLN A 24 22.01 -5.84 -5.09
N ALA A 25 21.56 -5.99 -6.35
CA ALA A 25 22.35 -5.58 -7.51
C ALA A 25 22.34 -4.05 -7.75
N ALA A 26 21.51 -3.30 -7.02
CA ALA A 26 21.56 -1.84 -6.99
C ALA A 26 22.66 -1.31 -6.05
N ALA A 27 23.08 -2.08 -5.04
CA ALA A 27 24.10 -1.62 -4.10
C ALA A 27 25.43 -1.29 -4.81
N PRO A 28 26.13 -0.20 -4.43
CA PRO A 28 25.84 0.68 -3.28
C PRO A 28 24.86 1.84 -3.59
N ALA A 29 24.34 1.96 -4.81
CA ALA A 29 23.38 3.00 -5.15
C ALA A 29 22.11 2.87 -4.28
N ALA A 30 21.47 4.01 -4.02
CA ALA A 30 20.19 4.02 -3.33
C ALA A 30 19.14 3.21 -4.13
N TYR A 31 18.13 2.69 -3.44
CA TYR A 31 17.08 1.87 -4.06
C TYR A 31 15.71 2.32 -3.59
N LEU A 32 14.78 2.49 -4.52
CA LEU A 32 13.38 2.79 -4.24
C LEU A 32 12.48 1.75 -4.91
N ASP A 33 11.52 1.22 -4.16
CA ASP A 33 10.55 0.25 -4.67
C ASP A 33 9.10 0.66 -4.40
N VAL A 34 8.23 0.47 -5.38
CA VAL A 34 6.78 0.79 -5.29
C VAL A 34 5.89 -0.44 -5.05
N SER A 35 6.49 -1.61 -4.79
CA SER A 35 5.75 -2.86 -4.59
C SER A 35 4.76 -2.77 -3.44
N ALA A 36 3.68 -3.54 -3.57
CA ALA A 36 2.56 -3.55 -2.61
C ALA A 36 2.33 -4.92 -1.96
N THR A 37 3.25 -5.88 -2.14
CA THR A 37 3.13 -7.21 -1.53
C THR A 37 3.96 -7.32 -0.26
N GLY A 38 3.31 -7.69 0.86
CA GLY A 38 3.96 -7.73 2.18
C GLY A 38 5.17 -8.65 2.26
N ARG A 39 5.08 -9.83 1.66
CA ARG A 39 6.22 -10.76 1.59
C ARG A 39 7.41 -10.15 0.86
N ALA A 40 7.18 -9.62 -0.35
CA ALA A 40 8.24 -9.03 -1.17
C ALA A 40 8.93 -7.89 -0.42
N LEU A 41 8.17 -7.00 0.21
CA LEU A 41 8.73 -5.88 0.98
C LEU A 41 9.53 -6.33 2.20
N ALA A 42 9.08 -7.37 2.91
CA ALA A 42 9.83 -7.94 4.04
C ALA A 42 11.14 -8.59 3.57
N GLU A 43 11.11 -9.34 2.46
CA GLU A 43 12.30 -9.95 1.86
C GLU A 43 13.29 -8.89 1.35
N MET A 44 12.80 -7.83 0.69
CA MET A 44 13.63 -6.70 0.27
C MET A 44 14.27 -5.99 1.47
N ARG A 45 13.50 -5.71 2.53
CA ARG A 45 14.04 -5.11 3.77
C ARG A 45 15.18 -5.95 4.34
N ALA A 46 15.03 -7.27 4.38
CA ALA A 46 16.06 -8.18 4.90
C ALA A 46 17.29 -8.28 4.00
N ALA A 47 17.15 -8.06 2.69
CA ALA A 47 18.24 -8.19 1.73
C ALA A 47 18.98 -6.88 1.40
N ALA A 48 18.48 -5.74 1.90
CA ALA A 48 19.14 -4.45 1.77
C ALA A 48 20.59 -4.52 2.28
N ALA A 49 21.53 -3.98 1.50
CA ALA A 49 22.92 -3.96 1.92
C ALA A 49 23.12 -2.95 3.08
N PRO A 50 23.98 -3.23 4.08
CA PRO A 50 24.20 -2.32 5.21
C PRO A 50 24.69 -0.92 4.84
N SER A 51 25.25 -0.74 3.64
CA SER A 51 25.75 0.53 3.10
C SER A 51 24.73 1.26 2.22
N GLN A 52 23.52 0.74 2.07
CA GLN A 52 22.53 1.21 1.10
C GLN A 52 21.43 2.06 1.76
N ARG A 53 21.03 3.12 1.06
CA ARG A 53 19.80 3.87 1.36
C ARG A 53 18.64 3.23 0.59
N VAL A 54 17.60 2.81 1.28
CA VAL A 54 16.49 2.07 0.67
C VAL A 54 15.17 2.70 1.07
N LEU A 55 14.25 2.89 0.13
CA LEU A 55 12.87 3.29 0.37
C LEU A 55 11.92 2.22 -0.16
N LEU A 56 11.12 1.62 0.73
CA LEU A 56 10.18 0.56 0.37
C LEU A 56 8.74 1.04 0.43
N GLY A 57 7.93 0.60 -0.54
CA GLY A 57 6.52 0.89 -0.60
C GLY A 57 6.22 2.36 -0.90
N ALA A 58 6.95 2.96 -1.84
CA ALA A 58 6.80 4.37 -2.20
C ALA A 58 5.62 4.62 -3.16
N GLY A 59 4.40 4.28 -2.73
CA GLY A 59 3.20 4.41 -3.55
C GLY A 59 1.99 4.91 -2.77
N LEU A 60 0.80 4.56 -3.26
CA LEU A 60 -0.44 4.95 -2.61
C LEU A 60 -0.71 4.11 -1.35
N VAL A 61 -0.75 2.78 -1.51
CA VAL A 61 -0.89 1.81 -0.42
C VAL A 61 -0.02 0.57 -0.75
N PRO A 62 1.16 0.42 -0.15
CA PRO A 62 1.77 1.27 0.89
C PRO A 62 2.32 2.61 0.36
N GLY A 63 2.61 3.54 1.29
CA GLY A 63 3.30 4.81 1.04
C GLY A 63 2.56 6.00 1.64
N LEU A 64 1.62 6.60 0.90
CA LEU A 64 0.74 7.62 1.47
C LEU A 64 -0.04 7.08 2.68
N SER A 65 -0.47 5.83 2.63
CA SER A 65 -1.08 5.14 3.77
C SER A 65 -0.20 5.08 5.01
N THR A 66 1.11 4.80 4.86
CA THR A 66 2.04 4.77 6.00
C THR A 66 2.23 6.16 6.60
N MET A 67 2.26 7.21 5.76
CA MET A 67 2.32 8.60 6.21
C MET A 67 1.06 8.99 6.99
N LEU A 68 -0.11 8.58 6.52
CA LEU A 68 -1.39 8.80 7.22
C LEU A 68 -1.40 8.10 8.58
N ILE A 69 -0.96 6.84 8.64
CA ILE A 69 -0.89 6.08 9.89
C ILE A 69 0.04 6.77 10.90
N ALA A 70 1.23 7.20 10.48
CA ALA A 70 2.19 7.88 11.35
C ALA A 70 1.70 9.26 11.83
N ALA A 71 0.91 9.98 11.03
CA ALA A 71 0.33 11.27 11.39
C ALA A 71 -0.93 11.15 12.26
N LEU A 72 -1.50 9.95 12.40
CA LEU A 72 -2.69 9.72 13.20
C LEU A 72 -2.34 9.74 14.69
N PRO A 73 -3.11 10.44 15.56
CA PRO A 73 -2.86 10.41 16.99
C PRO A 73 -3.05 8.99 17.56
N THR A 74 -1.95 8.36 17.98
CA THR A 74 -1.91 7.02 18.57
C THR A 74 -0.98 6.95 19.77
N VAL A 75 -1.22 5.99 20.66
CA VAL A 75 -0.28 5.58 21.72
C VAL A 75 0.05 4.09 21.59
N PRO A 76 1.17 3.61 22.16
CA PRO A 76 1.48 2.19 22.21
C PRO A 76 0.30 1.33 22.66
N GLY A 77 0.02 0.27 21.92
CA GLY A 77 -1.13 -0.62 22.12
C GLY A 77 -2.39 -0.24 21.33
N ASP A 78 -2.42 0.93 20.68
CA ASP A 78 -3.54 1.31 19.82
C ASP A 78 -3.68 0.42 18.59
N SER A 79 -4.90 0.37 18.06
CA SER A 79 -5.19 -0.27 16.78
C SER A 79 -5.69 0.75 15.78
N VAL A 80 -5.15 0.72 14.57
CA VAL A 80 -5.52 1.56 13.44
C VAL A 80 -6.16 0.70 12.36
N ASP A 81 -7.36 1.09 11.93
CA ASP A 81 -8.00 0.57 10.73
C ASP A 81 -7.75 1.52 9.57
N LEU A 82 -7.13 1.01 8.51
CA LEU A 82 -6.98 1.71 7.25
C LEU A 82 -8.08 1.27 6.28
N ALA A 83 -9.00 2.18 5.99
CA ALA A 83 -10.03 1.99 4.97
C ALA A 83 -9.52 2.49 3.61
N VAL A 84 -9.41 1.58 2.64
CA VAL A 84 -8.92 1.84 1.29
C VAL A 84 -10.07 1.71 0.30
N ILE A 85 -10.35 2.77 -0.45
CA ILE A 85 -11.20 2.71 -1.64
C ILE A 85 -10.31 2.85 -2.86
N LEU A 86 -10.41 1.90 -3.80
CA LEU A 86 -9.81 1.99 -5.12
C LEU A 86 -10.89 1.99 -6.21
N GLY A 87 -10.76 2.92 -7.15
CA GLY A 87 -11.61 3.05 -8.33
C GLY A 87 -11.32 1.93 -9.34
N THR A 88 -12.36 1.50 -10.05
CA THR A 88 -12.29 0.43 -11.06
C THR A 88 -12.13 0.95 -12.49
N GLY A 89 -12.02 2.27 -12.68
CA GLY A 89 -12.09 2.96 -13.98
C GLY A 89 -10.76 3.43 -14.60
N GLU A 90 -9.61 3.20 -13.97
CA GLU A 90 -8.31 3.57 -14.56
C GLU A 90 -7.91 2.71 -15.76
N GLN A 91 -7.03 3.22 -16.63
CA GLN A 91 -6.43 2.46 -17.75
C GLN A 91 -5.62 1.23 -17.30
N HIS A 92 -5.45 1.02 -16.00
CA HIS A 92 -5.10 -0.27 -15.41
C HIS A 92 -6.25 -1.29 -15.40
N GLY A 93 -7.35 -1.05 -16.12
CA GLY A 93 -8.59 -1.84 -16.17
C GLY A 93 -8.42 -3.34 -15.87
N PRO A 94 -7.49 -4.06 -16.50
CA PRO A 94 -7.24 -5.48 -16.19
C PRO A 94 -6.25 -5.77 -15.05
N ALA A 95 -5.21 -4.94 -14.85
CA ALA A 95 -4.11 -5.20 -13.92
C ALA A 95 -4.50 -5.02 -12.45
N ALA A 96 -5.21 -3.93 -12.11
CA ALA A 96 -5.72 -3.71 -10.75
C ALA A 96 -6.76 -4.78 -10.37
N VAL A 97 -7.58 -5.20 -11.33
CA VAL A 97 -8.52 -6.32 -11.15
C VAL A 97 -7.79 -7.65 -10.99
N THR A 98 -6.74 -7.91 -11.78
CA THR A 98 -5.95 -9.15 -11.69
C THR A 98 -5.22 -9.23 -10.36
N TRP A 99 -4.60 -8.15 -9.88
CA TRP A 99 -3.98 -8.09 -8.57
C TRP A 99 -5.02 -8.31 -7.45
N THR A 100 -6.14 -7.59 -7.50
CA THR A 100 -7.23 -7.74 -6.51
C THR A 100 -7.79 -9.16 -6.53
N ALA A 101 -8.00 -9.75 -7.70
CA ALA A 101 -8.47 -11.13 -7.84
C ALA A 101 -7.42 -12.14 -7.34
N GLY A 102 -6.14 -11.87 -7.54
CA GLY A 102 -5.01 -12.67 -7.07
C GLY A 102 -4.92 -12.77 -5.55
N LEU A 103 -5.36 -11.73 -4.83
CA LEU A 103 -5.47 -11.77 -3.37
C LEU A 103 -6.56 -12.70 -2.88
N ALA A 104 -7.60 -13.00 -3.68
CA ALA A 104 -8.81 -13.63 -3.15
C ALA A 104 -8.55 -15.01 -2.53
N GLY A 105 -8.87 -15.12 -1.23
CA GLY A 105 -8.67 -16.35 -0.46
C GLY A 105 -7.21 -16.69 -0.14
N GLN A 106 -6.25 -15.87 -0.56
CA GLN A 106 -4.86 -15.99 -0.12
C GLN A 106 -4.71 -15.55 1.34
N PRO A 107 -3.76 -16.10 2.10
CA PRO A 107 -3.46 -15.61 3.43
C PRO A 107 -2.89 -14.19 3.38
N VAL A 108 -3.29 -13.36 4.33
CA VAL A 108 -2.59 -12.12 4.67
C VAL A 108 -1.20 -12.51 5.17
N PHE A 109 -0.15 -11.88 4.66
CA PHE A 109 1.21 -12.10 5.12
C PHE A 109 1.42 -11.46 6.50
N GLN A 110 1.93 -12.21 7.49
CA GLN A 110 2.21 -11.73 8.85
C GLN A 110 1.07 -10.91 9.51
N PRO A 111 -0.18 -11.45 9.56
CA PRO A 111 -1.31 -10.72 10.10
C PRO A 111 -1.10 -10.44 11.60
N PRO A 112 -1.39 -9.21 12.08
CA PRO A 112 -1.22 -8.87 13.49
C PRO A 112 -2.24 -9.56 14.42
N GLU A 113 -3.23 -10.27 13.87
CA GLU A 113 -4.23 -11.03 14.61
C GLU A 113 -3.66 -12.26 15.34
N GLY A 114 -2.42 -12.68 15.05
CA GLY A 114 -1.79 -13.84 15.69
C GLY A 114 -2.33 -15.20 15.23
N HIS A 115 -3.26 -15.20 14.27
CA HIS A 115 -3.79 -16.38 13.60
C HIS A 115 -3.88 -16.12 12.09
N PRO A 116 -3.96 -17.18 11.25
CA PRO A 116 -4.15 -17.00 9.82
C PRO A 116 -5.41 -16.18 9.50
N VAL A 117 -5.25 -15.18 8.64
CA VAL A 117 -6.34 -14.34 8.12
C VAL A 117 -6.35 -14.49 6.60
N LEU A 118 -7.53 -14.69 6.01
CA LEU A 118 -7.67 -14.85 4.57
C LEU A 118 -8.28 -13.60 3.96
N ASN A 119 -7.65 -13.13 2.89
CA ASN A 119 -8.10 -12.00 2.09
C ASN A 119 -9.59 -12.13 1.70
N PHE A 120 -10.31 -11.04 1.89
CA PHE A 120 -11.72 -10.82 1.54
C PHE A 120 -12.76 -11.68 2.26
N ARG A 121 -12.38 -12.46 3.28
CA ARG A 121 -13.34 -13.25 4.06
C ARG A 121 -13.97 -12.47 5.20
N GLU A 122 -13.16 -11.65 5.87
CA GLU A 122 -13.58 -10.76 6.92
C GLU A 122 -13.96 -9.38 6.37
N HIS A 123 -14.77 -8.65 7.12
CA HIS A 123 -15.20 -7.31 6.73
C HIS A 123 -15.40 -6.42 7.95
N ARG A 124 -15.35 -5.10 7.71
CA ARG A 124 -15.68 -4.09 8.69
C ARG A 124 -16.52 -2.98 8.08
N MET A 125 -17.37 -2.37 8.90
CA MET A 125 -18.04 -1.12 8.56
C MET A 125 -17.15 0.03 9.02
N LEU A 126 -16.64 0.82 8.08
CA LEU A 126 -15.72 1.93 8.34
C LEU A 126 -16.26 3.21 7.70
N PRO A 127 -15.82 4.39 8.19
CA PRO A 127 -16.08 5.65 7.53
C PRO A 127 -15.66 5.61 6.06
N ALA A 128 -16.45 6.30 5.23
CA ALA A 128 -16.15 6.59 3.83
C ALA A 128 -16.42 8.08 3.59
N GLU A 129 -16.09 8.61 2.41
CA GLU A 129 -16.40 10.01 2.05
C GLU A 129 -17.86 10.38 2.31
N ARG A 130 -18.78 9.41 2.16
CA ARG A 130 -20.20 9.56 2.43
C ARG A 130 -20.69 8.44 3.35
N GLY A 131 -20.76 8.76 4.63
CA GLY A 131 -21.29 7.88 5.68
C GLY A 131 -20.39 6.69 5.95
N ILE A 132 -21.00 5.52 6.14
CA ILE A 132 -20.30 4.29 6.50
C ILE A 132 -20.42 3.28 5.35
N ARG A 133 -19.34 2.55 5.07
CA ARG A 133 -19.27 1.54 4.01
C ARG A 133 -18.66 0.24 4.54
N ARG A 134 -19.04 -0.87 3.92
CA ARG A 134 -18.41 -2.17 4.11
C ARG A 134 -17.07 -2.20 3.38
N TYR A 135 -16.02 -2.58 4.09
CA TYR A 135 -14.70 -2.89 3.54
C TYR A 135 -14.33 -4.32 3.89
N LEU A 136 -13.54 -4.97 3.04
CA LEU A 136 -13.11 -6.35 3.19
C LEU A 136 -11.67 -6.39 3.67
N ARG A 137 -11.33 -7.28 4.59
CA ARG A 137 -9.93 -7.43 5.06
C ARG A 137 -9.04 -7.77 3.86
N ALA A 138 -7.98 -6.98 3.67
CA ALA A 138 -7.09 -7.09 2.54
C ALA A 138 -5.63 -6.98 2.99
N ASP A 139 -4.75 -7.71 2.33
CA ASP A 139 -3.32 -7.69 2.55
C ASP A 139 -2.68 -6.49 1.87
N PHE A 140 -2.89 -5.32 2.46
CA PHE A 140 -1.99 -4.19 2.24
C PHE A 140 -0.89 -4.21 3.32
N PRO A 141 0.38 -4.03 2.92
CA PRO A 141 1.53 -4.30 3.76
C PRO A 141 1.86 -3.16 4.73
N ASP A 142 0.90 -2.26 5.01
CA ASP A 142 1.08 -1.16 5.95
C ASP A 142 1.46 -1.65 7.35
N HIS A 143 0.96 -2.81 7.75
CA HIS A 143 1.28 -3.45 9.03
C HIS A 143 2.68 -4.07 9.08
N VAL A 144 3.24 -4.44 7.93
CA VAL A 144 4.63 -4.91 7.78
C VAL A 144 5.59 -3.72 7.79
N LEU A 145 5.16 -2.60 7.22
CA LEU A 145 5.95 -1.38 7.09
C LEU A 145 5.81 -0.43 8.27
N ALA A 146 4.80 -0.60 9.12
CA ALA A 146 4.60 0.21 10.31
C ALA A 146 5.84 0.15 11.22
N ASP A 147 6.18 1.31 11.80
CA ASP A 147 7.29 1.42 12.72
C ASP A 147 7.03 0.57 13.98
N PRO A 148 7.85 -0.46 14.26
CA PRO A 148 7.70 -1.27 15.46
C PRO A 148 7.78 -0.46 16.75
N ALA A 149 8.49 0.67 16.78
CA ALA A 149 8.62 1.52 17.96
C ALA A 149 7.30 2.23 18.34
N GLN A 150 6.39 2.43 17.38
CA GLN A 150 5.05 2.94 17.69
C GLN A 150 4.20 1.93 18.49
N ALA A 151 4.54 0.63 18.40
CA ALA A 151 3.85 -0.46 19.08
C ALA A 151 2.31 -0.44 18.86
N ILE A 152 1.89 -0.04 17.65
CA ILE A 152 0.48 -0.04 17.22
C ILE A 152 0.18 -1.25 16.34
N THR A 153 -1.09 -1.61 16.26
CA THR A 153 -1.56 -2.62 15.31
C THR A 153 -2.27 -1.97 14.13
N VAL A 154 -1.81 -2.23 12.91
CA VAL A 154 -2.44 -1.72 11.68
C VAL A 154 -3.21 -2.83 10.96
N ARG A 155 -4.42 -2.54 10.48
CA ARG A 155 -5.20 -3.45 9.62
C ARG A 155 -5.79 -2.72 8.44
N SER A 156 -5.55 -3.23 7.25
CA SER A 156 -6.04 -2.62 6.02
C SER A 156 -7.27 -3.36 5.49
N TYR A 157 -8.24 -2.58 5.02
CA TYR A 157 -9.50 -3.06 4.48
C TYR A 157 -9.81 -2.38 3.15
N LEU A 158 -10.19 -3.17 2.14
CA LEU A 158 -10.46 -2.73 0.78
C LEU A 158 -11.95 -2.65 0.48
N ALA A 159 -12.35 -1.57 -0.18
CA ALA A 159 -13.58 -1.51 -0.95
C ALA A 159 -13.25 -1.06 -2.39
N VAL A 160 -13.87 -1.72 -3.37
CA VAL A 160 -13.68 -1.41 -4.79
C VAL A 160 -14.96 -0.88 -5.39
N GLY A 161 -14.84 0.11 -6.28
CA GLY A 161 -15.96 0.65 -7.06
C GLY A 161 -17.18 0.99 -6.19
N ASP A 162 -18.33 0.41 -6.53
CA ASP A 162 -19.57 0.54 -5.75
C ASP A 162 -19.75 -0.55 -4.66
N ARG A 163 -20.83 -0.42 -3.88
CA ARG A 163 -21.14 -1.33 -2.77
C ARG A 163 -21.43 -2.77 -3.23
N ALA A 164 -22.01 -2.96 -4.42
CA ALA A 164 -22.29 -4.26 -4.98
C ALA A 164 -21.00 -4.94 -5.45
N THR A 165 -20.10 -4.22 -6.10
CA THR A 165 -18.78 -4.72 -6.51
C THR A 165 -17.96 -5.19 -5.31
N THR A 166 -17.96 -4.41 -4.23
CA THR A 166 -17.31 -4.84 -2.97
C THR A 166 -17.96 -6.11 -2.39
N ARG A 167 -19.29 -6.25 -2.44
CA ARG A 167 -19.96 -7.49 -1.98
C ARG A 167 -19.60 -8.69 -2.83
N ALA A 168 -19.55 -8.53 -4.16
CA ALA A 168 -19.14 -9.57 -5.09
C ALA A 168 -17.70 -10.04 -4.81
N LEU A 169 -16.78 -9.11 -4.57
CA LEU A 169 -15.40 -9.44 -4.17
C LEU A 169 -15.35 -10.30 -2.89
N GLY A 170 -16.22 -10.01 -1.91
CA GLY A 170 -16.34 -10.80 -0.68
C GLY A 170 -16.83 -12.24 -0.92
N TRP A 171 -17.61 -12.49 -1.98
CA TRP A 171 -17.96 -13.84 -2.41
C TRP A 171 -16.77 -14.54 -3.06
N VAL A 172 -16.00 -13.83 -3.87
CA VAL A 172 -14.78 -14.39 -4.48
C VAL A 172 -13.74 -14.75 -3.43
N GLY A 173 -13.59 -13.98 -2.34
CA GLY A 173 -12.74 -14.37 -1.22
C GLY A 173 -13.14 -15.70 -0.53
N ARG A 174 -14.44 -15.99 -0.51
CA ARG A 174 -14.99 -17.26 0.03
C ARG A 174 -14.83 -18.40 -0.95
N VAL A 175 -14.98 -18.12 -2.25
CA VAL A 175 -14.88 -19.11 -3.34
C VAL A 175 -13.88 -18.60 -4.39
N PRO A 176 -12.56 -18.77 -4.16
CA PRO A 176 -11.52 -18.21 -5.05
C PRO A 176 -11.59 -18.70 -6.50
N LYS A 177 -12.23 -19.85 -6.74
CA LYS A 177 -12.53 -20.34 -8.10
C LYS A 177 -13.37 -19.37 -8.93
N LEU A 178 -14.04 -18.39 -8.32
CA LEU A 178 -14.78 -17.33 -8.98
C LEU A 178 -13.90 -16.15 -9.44
N ALA A 179 -12.63 -16.08 -9.03
CA ALA A 179 -11.73 -14.98 -9.37
C ALA A 179 -11.61 -14.69 -10.89
N PRO A 180 -11.59 -15.70 -11.79
CA PRO A 180 -11.57 -15.45 -13.23
C PRO A 180 -12.80 -14.70 -13.75
N LEU A 181 -13.93 -14.73 -13.03
CA LEU A 181 -15.14 -14.01 -13.41
C LEU A 181 -15.02 -12.50 -13.13
N LEU A 182 -14.27 -12.11 -12.09
CA LEU A 182 -13.99 -10.70 -11.81
C LEU A 182 -13.15 -10.07 -12.91
N ALA A 183 -12.14 -10.80 -13.40
CA ALA A 183 -11.28 -10.35 -14.49
C ALA A 183 -12.02 -10.15 -15.83
N ARG A 184 -13.21 -10.75 -15.96
CA ARG A 184 -14.09 -10.65 -17.15
C ARG A 184 -15.23 -9.66 -16.98
N ALA A 185 -15.43 -9.12 -15.79
CA ALA A 185 -16.53 -8.19 -15.52
C ALA A 185 -16.27 -6.85 -16.22
N PRO A 186 -17.31 -6.18 -16.78
CA PRO A 186 -17.16 -4.85 -17.35
C PRO A 186 -16.58 -3.88 -16.31
N HIS A 187 -15.57 -3.10 -16.71
CA HIS A 187 -14.99 -2.06 -15.87
C HIS A 187 -15.96 -0.87 -15.83
N TRP A 188 -16.90 -0.93 -14.90
CA TRP A 188 -17.78 0.20 -14.58
C TRP A 188 -17.28 0.84 -13.29
N GLY A 189 -16.76 2.06 -13.42
CA GLY A 189 -16.26 2.81 -12.28
C GLY A 189 -15.49 4.05 -12.71
N ASP A 190 -15.04 4.81 -11.71
CA ASP A 190 -14.17 5.96 -11.89
C ASP A 190 -12.75 5.64 -11.41
N ASP A 191 -11.86 6.61 -11.54
CA ASP A 191 -10.46 6.57 -11.14
C ASP A 191 -10.24 7.13 -9.73
N ARG A 192 -11.30 7.31 -8.93
CA ARG A 192 -11.18 7.88 -7.59
C ARG A 192 -10.62 6.86 -6.62
N TRP A 193 -9.76 7.34 -5.74
CA TRP A 193 -9.27 6.57 -4.60
C TRP A 193 -9.43 7.39 -3.32
N SER A 194 -9.58 6.72 -2.19
CA SER A 194 -9.61 7.36 -0.87
C SER A 194 -9.01 6.46 0.20
N LEU A 195 -8.24 7.05 1.10
CA LEU A 195 -7.63 6.41 2.25
C LEU A 195 -8.16 7.09 3.51
N ILE A 196 -8.61 6.31 4.49
CA ILE A 196 -9.04 6.82 5.80
C ILE A 196 -8.40 5.95 6.87
N GLY A 197 -7.49 6.52 7.66
CA GLY A 197 -6.95 5.90 8.87
C GLY A 197 -7.86 6.23 10.05
N VAL A 198 -8.22 5.22 10.85
CA VAL A 198 -9.09 5.37 12.02
C VAL A 198 -8.45 4.73 13.24
N ASN A 199 -8.21 5.51 14.30
CA ASN A 199 -7.78 4.97 15.58
C ASN A 199 -9.01 4.34 16.26
N ARG A 200 -8.99 3.03 16.48
CA ARG A 200 -10.13 2.28 17.03
C ARG A 200 -10.49 2.73 18.45
N ARG A 201 -9.52 3.16 19.26
CA ARG A 201 -9.74 3.54 20.66
C ARG A 201 -10.37 4.92 20.77
N THR A 202 -9.85 5.89 20.02
CA THR A 202 -10.26 7.30 20.15
C THR A 202 -11.31 7.73 19.12
N GLY A 203 -11.43 6.99 18.02
CA GLY A 203 -12.24 7.39 16.87
C GLY A 203 -11.61 8.51 16.03
N ALA A 204 -10.38 8.94 16.36
CA ALA A 204 -9.65 9.92 15.56
C ALA A 204 -9.45 9.42 14.12
N GLN A 205 -9.57 10.33 13.17
CA GLN A 205 -9.48 10.00 11.75
C GLN A 205 -8.52 10.92 11.02
N ILE A 206 -7.86 10.38 10.02
CA ILE A 206 -7.09 11.12 9.03
C ILE A 206 -7.39 10.55 7.66
N SER A 207 -7.41 11.38 6.62
CA SER A 207 -7.81 10.92 5.29
C SER A 207 -7.07 11.63 4.18
N ALA A 208 -6.90 10.92 3.07
CA ALA A 208 -6.48 11.47 1.79
C ALA A 208 -7.35 10.89 0.68
N ARG A 209 -7.50 11.64 -0.40
CA ARG A 209 -8.27 11.23 -1.57
C ARG A 209 -7.70 11.85 -2.83
N GLY A 210 -8.03 11.26 -3.97
CA GLY A 210 -7.63 11.81 -5.25
C GLY A 210 -8.19 11.00 -6.41
N ARG A 211 -7.59 11.23 -7.57
CA ARG A 211 -7.87 10.52 -8.82
C ARG A 211 -6.57 9.94 -9.38
N GLY A 212 -6.67 8.90 -10.19
CA GLY A 212 -5.53 8.32 -10.89
C GLY A 212 -4.47 7.75 -9.95
N GLN A 213 -4.67 6.53 -9.47
CA GLN A 213 -3.75 5.73 -8.64
C GLN A 213 -2.36 5.64 -9.25
N SER A 214 -2.21 5.44 -10.57
CA SER A 214 -0.90 5.40 -11.22
C SER A 214 -0.18 6.75 -11.11
N HIS A 215 -0.91 7.84 -11.37
CA HIS A 215 -0.36 9.18 -11.31
C HIS A 215 0.04 9.54 -9.88
N ALA A 216 -0.85 9.29 -8.92
CA ALA A 216 -0.58 9.47 -7.50
C ALA A 216 0.65 8.67 -7.05
N THR A 217 0.75 7.39 -7.42
CA THR A 217 1.90 6.54 -7.12
C THR A 217 3.18 7.09 -7.75
N GLY A 218 3.15 7.53 -9.01
CA GLY A 218 4.31 8.14 -9.67
C GLY A 218 4.78 9.43 -9.00
N VAL A 219 3.85 10.30 -8.59
CA VAL A 219 4.16 11.53 -7.85
C VAL A 219 4.76 11.20 -6.48
N LEU A 220 4.18 10.25 -5.75
CA LEU A 220 4.69 9.81 -4.44
C LEU A 220 6.07 9.15 -4.55
N ALA A 221 6.30 8.32 -5.57
CA ALA A 221 7.60 7.72 -5.83
C ALA A 221 8.67 8.77 -6.17
N ALA A 222 8.32 9.79 -6.96
CA ALA A 222 9.24 10.89 -7.27
C ALA A 222 9.57 11.73 -6.02
N LEU A 223 8.57 12.01 -5.17
CA LEU A 223 8.77 12.71 -3.90
C LEU A 223 9.64 11.89 -2.93
N GLY A 224 9.39 10.58 -2.85
CA GLY A 224 10.18 9.65 -2.05
C GLY A 224 11.62 9.54 -2.53
N ALA A 225 11.85 9.48 -3.85
CA ALA A 225 13.18 9.48 -4.45
C ALA A 225 13.97 10.74 -4.08
N ASP A 226 13.33 11.90 -4.17
CA ASP A 226 13.95 13.17 -3.81
C ASP A 226 14.32 13.22 -2.31
N ALA A 227 13.41 12.81 -1.44
CA ALA A 227 13.66 12.77 0.01
C ALA A 227 14.76 11.76 0.38
N LEU A 228 14.77 10.58 -0.24
CA LEU A 228 15.79 9.55 -0.06
C LEU A 228 17.19 10.08 -0.41
N MET A 229 17.29 10.86 -1.48
CA MET A 229 18.58 11.38 -1.93
C MET A 229 19.09 12.55 -1.08
N ARG A 230 18.18 13.41 -0.59
CA ARG A 230 18.56 14.62 0.15
C ARG A 230 18.68 14.45 1.65
N HIS A 231 17.93 13.54 2.24
CA HIS A 231 17.68 13.54 3.70
C HIS A 231 17.92 12.19 4.38
N ALA A 232 17.94 11.09 3.63
CA ALA A 232 18.01 9.77 4.25
C ALA A 232 19.44 9.36 4.61
N ASP A 233 19.60 8.89 5.84
CA ASP A 233 20.76 8.11 6.26
C ASP A 233 20.73 6.71 5.63
N VAL A 234 21.87 6.02 5.72
CA VAL A 234 22.02 4.63 5.28
C VAL A 234 21.20 3.70 6.16
N ALA A 235 19.98 3.40 5.71
CA ALA A 235 19.05 2.45 6.31
C ALA A 235 17.92 2.12 5.32
N VAL A 236 17.03 1.22 5.74
CA VAL A 236 15.75 0.98 5.06
C VAL A 236 14.68 1.88 5.68
N HIS A 237 14.04 2.67 4.83
CA HIS A 237 13.03 3.65 5.17
C HIS A 237 11.69 3.35 4.49
N THR A 238 10.65 3.98 4.99
CA THR A 238 9.31 4.07 4.41
C THR A 238 9.00 5.54 4.08
N MET A 239 7.88 5.80 3.41
CA MET A 239 7.46 7.17 3.15
C MET A 239 7.21 7.96 4.45
N ALA A 240 6.78 7.29 5.53
CA ALA A 240 6.53 7.93 6.81
C ALA A 240 7.81 8.45 7.50
N ASP A 241 8.96 7.83 7.22
CA ASP A 241 10.24 8.20 7.83
C ASP A 241 10.86 9.44 7.16
N LEU A 242 10.60 9.62 5.86
CA LEU A 242 11.32 10.60 5.03
C LEU A 242 10.46 11.78 4.56
N VAL A 243 9.16 11.58 4.36
CA VAL A 243 8.29 12.55 3.72
C VAL A 243 7.22 13.01 4.71
N PRO A 244 7.21 14.29 5.13
CA PRO A 244 6.12 14.81 5.95
C PRO A 244 4.83 14.87 5.15
N LEU A 245 3.69 14.56 5.79
CA LEU A 245 2.39 14.53 5.11
C LEU A 245 2.04 15.86 4.41
N GLY A 246 2.45 17.00 4.98
CA GLY A 246 2.24 18.32 4.39
C GLY A 246 3.04 18.59 3.11
N ALA A 247 4.02 17.76 2.75
CA ALA A 247 4.77 17.87 1.49
C ALA A 247 4.09 17.14 0.33
N VAL A 248 3.04 16.35 0.58
CA VAL A 248 2.29 15.67 -0.48
C VAL A 248 1.48 16.72 -1.25
N PRO A 249 1.65 16.85 -2.58
CA PRO A 249 0.87 17.79 -3.37
C PRO A 249 -0.60 17.38 -3.42
N ASP A 250 -1.46 18.28 -3.90
CA ASP A 250 -2.86 17.96 -4.13
C ASP A 250 -3.02 16.92 -5.26
N LEU A 251 -3.37 15.69 -4.89
CA LEU A 251 -3.58 14.57 -5.80
C LEU A 251 -5.03 14.49 -6.33
N SER A 252 -5.86 15.50 -6.06
CA SER A 252 -7.24 15.56 -6.55
C SER A 252 -7.38 16.05 -8.00
N SER A 253 -6.29 16.56 -8.60
CA SER A 253 -6.31 17.20 -9.90
C SER A 253 -6.03 16.23 -11.07
N ARG A 254 -7.12 15.81 -11.75
CA ARG A 254 -7.34 15.84 -13.21
C ARG A 254 -8.79 15.45 -13.53
#